data_AF-A0A6L6YJ47-F1
#
_entry.id   AF-A0A6L6YJ47-F1
#
_cell.length_a   1.000
_cell.length_b   1.000
_cell.length_c   1.000
_cell.angle_alpha   90.00
_cell.angle_beta   90.00
_cell.angle_gamma   90.00
#
_symmetry.space_group_name_H-M   'P 1'
#
loop_
_entity.id
_entity.type
_entity.pdbx_description
1 polymer ?
#
loop_
_entity_poly.entity_id
_entity_poly.type
_entity_poly.pdbx_seq_one_letter_code
_entity_poly.pdbx_strand_id
1 'polypeptide(L)'
;MLQKRGKKFYVLFDEHSWNVFKQKAFRDHLIKEPEDTEKWDEIMNDGEPVLVKAENLQELADKTGMPLENLSETIDAWNYDVREERDQAFNREELEHFVKEGKVYLLEQKPRFASTLGRLRVNPLMQVLNKKGAPIQGLYAVGNIVGGYSSQNSAGPMRTTWALVSAFTCADHLEKELKDQKAEK
;
A
#
# COMPACT_ATOMS: atom_id res chain seq x y z
N MET A 1 14.41 9.33 3.13
CA MET A 1 14.64 8.02 3.79
C MET A 1 14.82 6.83 2.82
N LEU A 2 14.17 6.80 1.65
CA LEU A 2 14.12 5.61 0.75
C LEU A 2 15.36 5.34 -0.13
N GLN A 3 16.42 6.16 -0.04
CA GLN A 3 17.57 6.06 -0.96
C GLN A 3 18.72 5.17 -0.44
N LYS A 4 18.64 4.60 0.77
CA LYS A 4 19.70 3.75 1.34
C LYS A 4 19.24 2.28 1.40
N ARG A 5 19.99 1.38 0.74
CA ARG A 5 19.78 -0.09 0.80
C ARG A 5 19.80 -0.57 2.25
N GLY A 6 18.90 -1.50 2.59
CA GLY A 6 18.89 -2.20 3.88
C GLY A 6 18.18 -1.50 5.03
N LYS A 7 17.62 -0.29 4.85
CA LYS A 7 16.83 0.35 5.91
C LYS A 7 15.46 -0.31 6.04
N LYS A 8 15.22 -0.90 7.20
CA LYS A 8 13.90 -1.32 7.70
C LYS A 8 13.24 -0.12 8.38
N PHE A 9 11.92 -0.04 8.30
CA PHE A 9 11.15 0.80 9.21
C PHE A 9 10.19 -0.10 9.98
N TYR A 10 9.77 0.34 11.14
CA TYR A 10 8.90 -0.44 12.01
C TYR A 10 7.65 0.36 12.31
N VAL A 11 6.55 -0.36 12.52
CA VAL A 11 5.35 0.20 13.15
C VAL A 11 5.20 -0.48 14.50
N LEU A 12 5.15 0.34 15.54
CA LEU A 12 4.91 -0.10 16.90
C LEU A 12 3.41 0.04 17.19
N PHE A 13 2.83 -1.00 17.76
CA PHE A 13 1.45 -1.05 18.23
C PHE A 13 1.43 -1.39 19.71
N ASP A 14 0.52 -0.75 20.43
CA ASP A 14 -0.01 -1.27 21.69
C ASP A 14 -1.09 -2.34 21.38
N GLU A 15 -1.63 -2.97 22.42
CA GLU A 15 -2.64 -4.02 22.25
C GLU A 15 -3.94 -3.52 21.59
N HIS A 16 -4.35 -2.28 21.86
CA HIS A 16 -5.57 -1.72 21.26
C HIS A 16 -5.39 -1.50 19.76
N SER A 17 -4.37 -0.75 19.38
CA SER A 17 -4.02 -0.42 17.99
C SER A 17 -3.67 -1.66 17.17
N TRP A 18 -3.07 -2.69 17.79
CA TRP A 18 -2.85 -3.98 17.12
C TRP A 18 -4.17 -4.67 16.75
N ASN A 19 -5.15 -4.67 17.67
CA ASN A 19 -6.46 -5.25 17.40
C ASN A 19 -7.22 -4.45 16.33
N VAL A 20 -7.18 -3.12 16.36
CA VAL A 20 -7.73 -2.26 15.31
C VAL A 20 -7.08 -2.57 13.96
N PHE A 21 -5.75 -2.71 13.92
CA PHE A 21 -5.01 -3.07 12.73
C PHE A 21 -5.46 -4.43 12.15
N LYS A 22 -5.58 -5.47 12.97
CA LYS A 22 -6.06 -6.80 12.53
C LYS A 22 -7.43 -6.73 11.88
N GLN A 23 -8.37 -6.03 12.51
CA GLN A 23 -9.73 -5.88 11.98
C GLN A 23 -9.74 -5.11 10.66
N LYS A 24 -8.93 -4.06 10.56
CA LYS A 24 -8.77 -3.31 9.31
C LYS A 24 -8.14 -4.16 8.22
N ALA A 25 -7.10 -4.93 8.52
CA ALA A 25 -6.44 -5.81 7.57
C ALA A 25 -7.40 -6.87 7.01
N PHE A 26 -8.26 -7.44 7.85
CA PHE A 26 -9.34 -8.35 7.43
C PHE A 26 -10.35 -7.64 6.53
N ARG A 27 -10.89 -6.50 6.97
CA ARG A 27 -11.87 -5.71 6.21
C ARG A 27 -11.35 -5.26 4.86
N ASP A 28 -10.07 -4.92 4.77
CA ASP A 28 -9.40 -4.47 3.56
C ASP A 28 -8.88 -5.66 2.70
N HIS A 29 -9.21 -6.90 3.08
CA HIS A 29 -8.84 -8.14 2.39
C HIS A 29 -7.32 -8.36 2.24
N LEU A 30 -6.53 -7.86 3.18
CA LEU A 30 -5.09 -8.14 3.28
C LEU A 30 -4.81 -9.52 3.89
N ILE A 31 -5.73 -9.99 4.72
CA ILE A 31 -5.76 -11.32 5.35
C ILE A 31 -7.15 -11.91 5.18
N LYS A 32 -7.31 -13.24 5.30
CA LYS A 32 -8.62 -13.89 5.12
C LYS A 32 -9.44 -13.82 6.39
N GLU A 33 -8.81 -13.97 7.55
CA GLU A 33 -9.41 -13.86 8.88
C GLU A 33 -8.44 -13.11 9.82
N PRO A 34 -8.89 -12.44 10.88
CA PRO A 34 -8.00 -11.74 11.82
C PRO A 34 -6.88 -12.61 12.42
N GLU A 35 -7.16 -13.89 12.65
CA GLU A 35 -6.24 -14.89 13.20
C GLU A 35 -5.10 -15.24 12.23
N ASP A 36 -5.24 -14.95 10.93
CA ASP A 36 -4.16 -15.13 9.96
C ASP A 36 -2.91 -14.31 10.30
N THR A 37 -3.04 -13.28 11.15
CA THR A 37 -1.88 -12.53 11.64
C THR A 37 -0.96 -13.35 12.54
N GLU A 38 -1.42 -14.46 13.11
CA GLU A 38 -0.57 -15.41 13.85
C GLU A 38 0.46 -16.07 12.95
N LYS A 39 0.16 -16.24 11.66
CA LYS A 39 1.12 -16.75 10.66
C LYS A 39 2.33 -15.83 10.51
N TRP A 40 2.24 -14.58 10.95
CA TRP A 40 3.35 -13.64 10.88
C TRP A 40 4.41 -13.88 11.96
N ASP A 41 4.08 -14.65 13.01
CA ASP A 41 5.03 -15.06 14.04
C ASP A 41 6.16 -15.92 13.48
N GLU A 42 5.89 -16.64 12.37
CA GLU A 42 6.85 -17.53 11.72
C GLU A 42 7.66 -16.83 10.61
N ILE A 43 7.30 -15.58 10.24
CA ILE A 43 7.95 -14.88 9.13
C ILE A 43 9.30 -14.34 9.60
N MET A 44 10.37 -14.88 9.03
CA MET A 44 11.73 -14.43 9.24
C MET A 44 12.26 -13.69 8.01
N ASN A 45 13.05 -12.65 8.24
CA ASN A 45 13.65 -11.83 7.20
C ASN A 45 15.11 -11.51 7.56
N ASP A 46 16.03 -12.11 6.82
CA ASP A 46 17.48 -12.08 7.08
C ASP A 46 17.85 -12.58 8.50
N GLY A 47 17.12 -13.57 9.00
CA GLY A 47 17.34 -14.17 10.33
C GLY A 47 16.66 -13.43 11.48
N GLU A 48 15.94 -12.34 11.21
CA GLU A 48 15.18 -11.58 12.21
C GLU A 48 13.67 -11.77 12.01
N PRO A 49 12.86 -11.83 13.09
CA PRO A 49 11.41 -11.92 12.97
C PRO A 49 10.81 -10.63 12.38
N VAL A 50 9.84 -10.77 11.48
CA VAL A 50 9.08 -9.64 10.92
C VAL A 50 8.10 -9.06 11.94
N LEU A 51 7.58 -9.88 12.85
CA LEU A 51 6.72 -9.47 13.95
C LEU A 51 7.39 -9.84 15.27
N VAL A 52 7.62 -8.85 16.13
CA VAL A 52 8.09 -9.06 17.50
C VAL A 52 6.93 -8.75 18.46
N LYS A 53 6.56 -9.73 19.29
CA LYS A 53 5.60 -9.57 20.38
C LYS A 53 6.35 -9.51 21.71
N ALA A 54 5.95 -8.61 22.59
CA ALA A 54 6.49 -8.47 23.93
C ALA A 54 5.40 -8.06 24.92
N GLU A 55 5.52 -8.47 26.18
CA GLU A 55 4.58 -8.17 27.25
C GLU A 55 4.68 -6.72 27.77
N ASN A 56 5.75 -6.01 27.41
CA ASN A 56 5.99 -4.59 27.70
C ASN A 56 7.17 -4.05 26.87
N LEU A 57 7.42 -2.73 26.97
CA LEU A 57 8.50 -2.05 26.25
C LEU A 57 9.92 -2.52 26.63
N GLN A 58 10.16 -2.95 27.88
CA GLN A 58 11.47 -3.46 28.29
C GLN A 58 11.78 -4.77 27.58
N GLU A 59 10.84 -5.71 27.56
CA GLU A 59 11.03 -6.98 26.84
C GLU A 59 11.19 -6.74 25.33
N LEU A 60 10.47 -5.76 24.77
CA LEU A 60 10.65 -5.38 23.36
C LEU A 60 12.07 -4.87 23.10
N ALA A 61 12.59 -3.99 23.97
CA ALA A 61 13.94 -3.47 23.89
C ALA A 61 14.97 -4.61 23.97
N ASP A 62 14.81 -5.54 24.91
CA ASP A 62 15.69 -6.69 25.09
C ASP A 62 15.70 -7.62 23.86
N LYS A 63 14.53 -7.86 23.26
CA LYS A 63 14.38 -8.70 22.06
C LYS A 63 14.96 -8.07 20.79
N THR A 64 14.93 -6.76 20.67
CA THR A 64 15.24 -6.04 19.42
C THR A 64 16.55 -5.27 19.46
N GLY A 65 17.12 -5.06 20.65
CA GLY A 65 18.26 -4.19 20.88
C GLY A 65 17.93 -2.69 20.73
N MET A 66 16.66 -2.32 20.63
CA MET A 66 16.25 -0.91 20.59
C MET A 66 16.46 -0.25 21.97
N PRO A 67 16.97 1.00 22.04
CA PRO A 67 17.12 1.67 23.32
C PRO A 67 15.76 1.95 23.97
N LEU A 68 15.52 1.36 25.15
CA LEU A 68 14.26 1.54 25.88
C LEU A 68 13.96 3.01 26.19
N GLU A 69 14.98 3.78 26.54
CA GLU A 69 14.86 5.21 26.84
C GLU A 69 14.30 5.96 25.62
N ASN A 70 14.91 5.79 24.45
CA ASN A 70 14.44 6.41 23.20
C ASN A 70 13.01 5.99 22.84
N LEU A 71 12.65 4.71 23.03
CA LEU A 71 11.29 4.23 22.79
C LEU A 71 10.29 4.92 23.73
N SER A 72 10.65 5.00 25.02
CA SER A 72 9.79 5.57 26.06
C SER A 72 9.58 7.07 25.85
N GLU A 73 10.65 7.81 25.54
CA GLU A 73 10.62 9.23 25.20
C GLU A 73 9.78 9.52 23.94
N THR A 74 9.93 8.69 22.90
CA THR A 74 9.15 8.83 21.67
C THR A 74 7.66 8.68 21.93
N ILE A 75 7.27 7.69 22.74
CA ILE A 75 5.86 7.46 23.09
C ILE A 75 5.34 8.59 24.00
N ASP A 76 6.15 9.11 24.93
CA ASP A 76 5.75 10.27 25.76
C ASP A 76 5.52 11.53 24.92
N ALA A 77 6.41 11.81 23.97
CA ALA A 77 6.26 12.92 23.04
C ALA A 77 5.01 12.75 22.17
N TRP A 78 4.79 11.55 21.62
CA TRP A 78 3.57 11.24 20.86
C TRP A 78 2.31 11.45 21.70
N ASN A 79 2.27 10.92 22.93
CA ASN A 79 1.11 11.06 23.81
C ASN A 79 0.90 12.50 24.31
N TYR A 80 1.95 13.31 24.36
CA TYR A 80 1.82 14.76 24.54
C TYR A 80 1.17 15.40 23.32
N ASP A 81 1.68 15.14 22.12
CA ASP A 81 1.14 15.68 20.86
C ASP A 81 -0.33 15.28 20.62
N VAL A 82 -0.72 14.06 20.98
CA VAL A 82 -2.12 13.61 20.95
C VAL A 82 -3.00 14.46 21.88
N ARG A 83 -2.53 14.78 23.09
CA ARG A 83 -3.28 15.63 24.05
C ARG A 83 -3.39 17.08 23.58
N GLU A 84 -2.36 17.58 22.91
CA GLU A 84 -2.35 18.92 22.31
C GLU A 84 -3.03 18.97 20.93
N GLU A 85 -3.59 17.85 20.46
CA GLU A 85 -4.24 17.70 19.15
C GLU A 85 -3.35 18.14 17.97
N ARG A 86 -2.02 18.01 18.13
CA ARG A 86 -1.04 18.49 17.15
C ARG A 86 0.27 17.70 17.22
N ASP A 87 0.53 16.90 16.18
CA ASP A 87 1.84 16.28 15.94
C ASP A 87 2.84 17.32 15.44
N GLN A 88 3.78 17.70 16.31
CA GLN A 88 4.77 18.72 16.03
C GLN A 88 5.92 18.21 15.15
N ALA A 89 6.15 16.90 15.16
CA ALA A 89 7.28 16.28 14.48
C ALA A 89 6.97 16.03 12.99
N PHE A 90 5.75 15.57 12.68
CA PHE A 90 5.40 15.12 11.32
C PHE A 90 4.09 15.69 10.78
N ASN A 91 3.37 16.52 11.54
CA ASN A 91 2.08 17.11 11.16
C ASN A 91 1.01 16.07 10.79
N ARG A 92 0.97 14.93 11.49
CA ARG A 92 -0.13 13.96 11.37
C ARG A 92 -1.42 14.56 11.93
N GLU A 93 -2.52 14.39 11.19
CA GLU A 93 -3.84 14.90 11.58
C GLU A 93 -4.63 13.90 12.43
N GLU A 94 -4.57 12.61 12.09
CA GLU A 94 -5.25 11.55 12.83
C GLU A 94 -4.38 11.10 14.01
N LEU A 95 -4.65 11.60 15.20
CA LEU A 95 -3.88 11.31 16.41
C LEU A 95 -4.67 10.37 17.33
N GLU A 96 -3.99 9.37 17.87
CA GLU A 96 -4.57 8.40 18.79
C GLU A 96 -3.55 8.05 19.88
N HIS A 97 -4.03 7.97 21.11
CA HIS A 97 -3.18 7.73 22.28
C HIS A 97 -2.56 6.33 22.24
N PHE A 98 -1.29 6.23 22.60
CA PHE A 98 -0.58 4.96 22.74
C PHE A 98 -0.54 4.53 24.21
N VAL A 99 -1.03 3.33 24.51
CA VAL A 99 -0.99 2.75 25.86
C VAL A 99 0.35 2.06 26.09
N LYS A 100 1.13 2.57 27.05
CA LYS A 100 2.48 2.06 27.37
C LYS A 100 2.44 0.72 28.10
N GLU A 101 1.41 0.52 28.91
CA GLU A 101 1.24 -0.66 29.73
C GLU A 101 0.69 -1.85 28.92
N GLY A 102 1.32 -3.01 29.10
CA GLY A 102 0.87 -4.26 28.50
C GLY A 102 1.56 -4.58 27.19
N LYS A 103 0.93 -5.48 26.42
CA LYS A 103 1.54 -6.09 25.25
C LYS A 103 1.78 -5.08 24.13
N VAL A 104 2.96 -5.19 23.53
CA VAL A 104 3.38 -4.39 22.39
C VAL A 104 3.78 -5.27 21.21
N TYR A 105 3.56 -4.76 20.01
CA TYR A 105 3.79 -5.45 18.76
C TYR A 105 4.63 -4.56 17.85
N LEU A 106 5.82 -5.03 17.46
CA LEU A 106 6.69 -4.30 16.54
C LEU A 106 6.69 -5.05 15.20
N LEU A 107 6.15 -4.40 14.18
CA LEU A 107 6.02 -4.97 12.84
C LEU A 107 7.03 -4.32 11.89
N GLU A 108 7.92 -5.13 11.32
CA GLU A 108 8.83 -4.70 10.26
C GLU A 108 8.03 -4.32 9.00
N GLN A 109 8.43 -3.21 8.39
CA GLN A 109 7.90 -2.72 7.13
C GLN A 109 9.06 -2.42 6.17
N LYS A 110 8.82 -2.73 4.89
CA LYS A 110 9.74 -2.45 3.80
C LYS A 110 9.01 -1.81 2.63
N PRO A 111 9.62 -0.84 1.94
CA PRO A 111 9.05 -0.32 0.73
C PRO A 111 9.11 -1.41 -0.34
N ARG A 112 7.98 -1.68 -1.00
CA ARG A 112 7.91 -2.61 -2.14
C ARG A 112 7.42 -1.88 -3.38
N PHE A 113 7.89 -2.32 -4.54
CA PHE A 113 7.27 -1.90 -5.80
C PHE A 113 5.83 -2.42 -5.83
N ALA A 114 4.87 -1.51 -5.92
CA ALA A 114 3.45 -1.85 -5.91
C ALA A 114 2.87 -1.99 -7.33
N SER A 115 3.31 -1.16 -8.27
CA SER A 115 2.83 -1.19 -9.66
C SER A 115 3.76 -0.40 -10.58
N THR A 116 3.56 -0.54 -11.89
CA THR A 116 4.18 0.28 -12.94
C THR A 116 3.14 1.23 -13.51
N LEU A 117 3.53 2.46 -13.85
CA LEU A 117 2.62 3.47 -14.43
C LEU A 117 2.23 3.22 -15.91
N GLY A 118 2.56 2.06 -16.47
CA GLY A 118 2.40 1.79 -17.90
C GLY A 118 3.28 2.69 -18.78
N ARG A 119 3.34 2.39 -20.08
CA ARG A 119 4.06 3.24 -21.07
C ARG A 119 3.42 3.26 -22.44
N LEU A 120 2.53 2.31 -22.76
CA LEU A 120 1.83 2.34 -24.04
C LEU A 120 0.93 3.56 -24.08
N ARG A 121 1.04 4.33 -25.16
CA ARG A 121 0.13 5.44 -25.44
C ARG A 121 -1.03 4.89 -26.26
N VAL A 122 -2.24 5.23 -25.86
CA VAL A 122 -3.45 4.90 -26.59
C VAL A 122 -4.23 6.17 -26.90
N ASN A 123 -5.06 6.13 -27.94
CA ASN A 123 -6.09 7.16 -28.14
C ASN A 123 -7.33 6.84 -27.26
N PRO A 124 -8.38 7.69 -27.25
CA PRO A 124 -9.60 7.45 -26.48
C PRO A 124 -10.35 6.14 -26.80
N LEU A 125 -10.04 5.51 -27.94
CA LEU A 125 -10.61 4.24 -28.39
C LEU A 125 -9.74 3.02 -27.98
N MET A 126 -8.74 3.25 -27.14
CA MET A 126 -7.78 2.24 -26.65
C MET A 126 -6.87 1.65 -27.73
N GLN A 127 -6.79 2.27 -28.91
CA GLN A 127 -5.86 1.87 -29.97
C GLN A 127 -4.44 2.31 -29.62
N VAL A 128 -3.47 1.40 -29.74
CA VAL A 128 -2.05 1.70 -29.47
C VAL A 128 -1.51 2.66 -30.51
N LEU A 129 -0.81 3.70 -30.04
CA LEU A 129 -0.17 4.71 -30.88
C LEU A 129 1.29 4.36 -31.14
N ASN A 130 1.72 4.51 -32.39
CA ASN A 130 3.12 4.42 -32.77
C ASN A 130 3.92 5.68 -32.33
N LYS A 131 5.22 5.71 -32.62
CA LYS A 131 6.10 6.84 -32.26
C LYS A 131 5.68 8.18 -32.90
N LYS A 132 4.96 8.16 -34.02
CA LYS A 132 4.43 9.33 -34.73
C LYS A 132 3.03 9.76 -34.23
N GLY A 133 2.46 9.04 -33.26
CA GLY A 133 1.12 9.32 -32.73
C GLY A 133 -0.03 8.77 -33.57
N ALA A 134 0.25 7.98 -34.62
CA ALA A 134 -0.78 7.33 -35.42
C ALA A 134 -1.17 5.97 -34.82
N PRO A 135 -2.47 5.59 -34.88
CA PRO A 135 -2.93 4.29 -34.39
C PRO A 135 -2.31 3.15 -35.18
N ILE A 136 -2.01 2.05 -34.49
CA ILE A 136 -1.57 0.79 -35.09
C ILE A 136 -2.82 -0.07 -35.29
N GLN A 137 -3.14 -0.37 -36.55
CA GLN A 137 -4.34 -1.12 -36.91
C GLN A 137 -4.38 -2.48 -36.20
N GLY A 138 -5.51 -2.79 -35.56
CA GLY A 138 -5.74 -4.07 -34.88
C GLY A 138 -5.02 -4.22 -33.53
N LEU A 139 -4.28 -3.21 -33.06
CA LEU A 139 -3.56 -3.27 -31.80
C LEU A 139 -4.18 -2.34 -30.75
N TYR A 140 -4.65 -2.93 -29.65
CA TYR A 140 -5.30 -2.24 -28.54
C TYR A 140 -4.60 -2.58 -27.22
N ALA A 141 -4.70 -1.68 -26.25
CA ALA A 141 -4.14 -1.88 -24.92
C ALA A 141 -5.06 -1.30 -23.84
N VAL A 142 -5.21 -2.02 -22.73
CA VAL A 142 -6.11 -1.67 -21.63
C VAL A 142 -5.44 -1.93 -20.28
N GLY A 143 -5.92 -1.27 -19.22
CA GLY A 143 -5.39 -1.43 -17.87
C GLY A 143 -3.97 -0.89 -17.67
N ASN A 144 -3.20 -1.50 -16.77
CA ASN A 144 -1.93 -0.96 -16.25
C ASN A 144 -0.78 -0.92 -17.27
N ILE A 145 -0.92 -1.55 -18.45
CA ILE A 145 0.08 -1.44 -19.51
C ILE A 145 0.02 -0.06 -20.20
N VAL A 146 -1.13 0.60 -20.13
CA VAL A 146 -1.39 1.93 -20.68
C VAL A 146 -0.87 3.00 -19.74
N GLY A 147 -0.08 3.92 -20.28
CA GLY A 147 0.45 5.07 -19.53
C GLY A 147 -0.51 6.26 -19.52
N GLY A 148 -0.31 7.17 -18.57
CA GLY A 148 -0.95 8.50 -18.56
C GLY A 148 -2.31 8.60 -17.88
N TYR A 149 -2.92 7.48 -17.47
CA TYR A 149 -4.19 7.51 -16.70
C TYR A 149 -3.98 7.91 -15.23
N SER A 150 -2.81 7.55 -14.68
CA SER A 150 -2.36 7.97 -13.36
C SER A 150 -1.16 8.89 -13.58
N SER A 151 -1.21 10.08 -12.99
CA SER A 151 -0.06 11.00 -12.97
C SER A 151 1.04 10.43 -12.06
N GLN A 152 1.94 11.28 -11.52
CA GLN A 152 3.03 10.83 -10.62
C GLN A 152 2.52 10.11 -9.35
N ASN A 153 1.22 10.11 -9.06
CA ASN A 153 0.62 9.42 -7.95
C ASN A 153 -0.58 8.58 -8.41
N SER A 154 -0.56 7.27 -8.15
CA SER A 154 -1.71 6.39 -8.42
C SER A 154 -2.40 6.02 -7.10
N ALA A 155 -3.63 6.48 -6.88
CA ALA A 155 -4.46 5.93 -5.81
C ALA A 155 -4.82 4.46 -6.14
N GLY A 156 -4.73 3.56 -5.16
CA GLY A 156 -4.99 2.12 -5.31
C GLY A 156 -6.27 1.76 -6.09
N PRO A 157 -7.46 2.26 -5.68
CA PRO A 157 -8.73 1.90 -6.33
C PRO A 157 -8.85 2.42 -7.77
N MET A 158 -8.15 3.50 -8.12
CA MET A 158 -8.17 4.07 -9.47
C MET A 158 -7.68 3.07 -10.53
N ARG A 159 -6.82 2.11 -10.16
CA ARG A 159 -6.22 1.15 -11.11
C ARG A 159 -7.20 0.04 -11.52
N THR A 160 -7.99 -0.46 -10.57
CA THR A 160 -9.01 -1.46 -10.85
C THR A 160 -10.13 -0.85 -11.70
N THR A 161 -10.60 0.34 -11.32
CA THR A 161 -11.57 1.09 -12.12
C THR A 161 -11.04 1.35 -13.52
N TRP A 162 -9.78 1.80 -13.65
CA TRP A 162 -9.15 2.01 -14.96
C TRP A 162 -9.12 0.75 -15.82
N ALA A 163 -8.72 -0.40 -15.24
CA ALA A 163 -8.69 -1.66 -15.97
C ALA A 163 -10.08 -2.04 -16.51
N LEU A 164 -11.12 -1.90 -15.69
CA LEU A 164 -12.50 -2.21 -16.08
C LEU A 164 -13.02 -1.25 -17.16
N VAL A 165 -12.86 0.07 -16.95
CA VAL A 165 -13.37 1.09 -17.87
C VAL A 165 -12.65 1.03 -19.21
N SER A 166 -11.31 0.94 -19.22
CA SER A 166 -10.55 0.85 -20.48
C SER A 166 -10.88 -0.44 -21.25
N ALA A 167 -11.07 -1.57 -20.56
CA ALA A 167 -11.52 -2.81 -21.20
C ALA A 167 -12.91 -2.66 -21.81
N PHE A 168 -13.85 -2.07 -21.07
CA PHE A 168 -15.20 -1.82 -21.57
C PHE A 168 -15.20 -0.88 -22.79
N THR A 169 -14.51 0.26 -22.72
CA THR A 169 -14.39 1.21 -23.83
C THR A 169 -13.78 0.55 -25.08
N CYS A 170 -12.75 -0.27 -24.91
CA CYS A 170 -12.14 -1.02 -26.01
C CYS A 170 -13.15 -1.99 -26.64
N ALA A 171 -13.90 -2.73 -25.83
CA ALA A 171 -14.86 -3.73 -26.31
C ALA A 171 -16.05 -3.09 -27.05
N ASP A 172 -16.64 -2.04 -26.47
CA ASP A 172 -17.76 -1.30 -27.08
C ASP A 172 -17.38 -0.71 -28.46
N HIS A 173 -16.15 -0.19 -28.57
CA HIS A 173 -15.66 0.32 -29.85
C HIS A 173 -15.44 -0.80 -30.88
N LEU A 174 -14.79 -1.90 -30.49
CA LEU A 174 -14.56 -3.05 -31.38
C LEU A 174 -15.87 -3.67 -31.87
N GLU A 175 -16.89 -3.75 -31.02
CA GLU A 175 -18.20 -4.26 -31.41
C GLU A 175 -18.84 -3.39 -32.50
N LYS A 176 -18.75 -2.07 -32.38
CA LYS A 176 -19.26 -1.12 -33.39
C LYS A 176 -18.53 -1.28 -34.72
N GLU A 177 -17.19 -1.29 -34.70
CA GLU A 177 -16.38 -1.49 -35.92
C GLU A 177 -16.73 -2.82 -36.62
N LEU A 178 -16.93 -3.90 -35.86
CA LEU A 178 -17.29 -5.20 -36.41
C LEU A 178 -18.70 -5.23 -37.04
N LYS A 179 -19.66 -4.48 -36.51
CA LYS A 179 -21.00 -4.36 -37.08
C LYS A 179 -20.98 -3.57 -38.38
N ASP A 180 -20.26 -2.45 -38.40
CA ASP A 180 -20.14 -1.59 -39.58
C ASP A 180 -19.47 -2.34 -40.73
N GLN A 181 -18.36 -3.07 -40.46
CA GLN A 181 -17.69 -3.91 -41.46
C GLN A 181 -18.56 -5.04 -42.04
N LYS A 182 -19.56 -5.51 -41.29
CA LYS A 182 -20.53 -6.52 -41.77
C LYS A 182 -21.66 -5.90 -42.57
N ALA A 183 -22.01 -4.64 -42.31
CA ALA A 183 -23.04 -3.92 -43.06
C ALA A 183 -22.53 -3.40 -44.42
N GLU A 184 -21.22 -3.20 -44.55
CA GLU A 184 -20.55 -2.80 -45.80
C GLU A 184 -20.22 -3.97 -46.74
N LYS A 185 -20.48 -5.22 -46.32
CA LYS A 185 -20.27 -6.45 -47.11
C LYS A 185 -21.58 -7.02 -47.63
#